data_AF-A0A2W5NZK2-F1
#
_entry.id   AF-A0A2W5NZK2-F1
#
_cell.length_a   1.000
_cell.length_b   1.000
_cell.length_c   1.000
_cell.angle_alpha   90.00
_cell.angle_beta   90.00
_cell.angle_gamma   90.00
#
_symmetry.space_group_name_H-M   'P 1'
#
loop_
_entity.id
_entity.type
_entity.pdbx_description
1 polymer ?
#
loop_
_entity_poly.entity_id
_entity_poly.type
_entity_poly.pdbx_seq_one_letter_code
_entity_poly.pdbx_strand_id
1 'polypeptide(L)'
;MIAAARADAAAAEAEAAKAEADIAAIEPHPHAHGYTAGGDCHYAGLQPKHRLALAGLLARPWRFPLAMLEVAKLRENLDYLLKAFPLVLEDGGDGFAEEGATALTERGEVVADLFARKPTLGIGMVWRLFGFHHRDRIAWVGAFAYRGGLSQLVDGTAGVDRETALGDSLTATVKTHATILTPIGEQELHARAARRDAQRQASWSSVPEAYRENGPWRERASTKGQRHMMRRVEAARGLPMIEIGRRGDSSEWIANAGGNPRFRPFTEEQR
;
A
#
# COMPACT_ATOMS: atom_id res chain seq x y z
N MET A 1 28.33 -32.28 -6.62
CA MET A 1 28.18 -30.92 -6.07
C MET A 1 27.00 -30.15 -6.66
N ILE A 2 26.89 -29.99 -7.98
CA ILE A 2 25.78 -29.21 -8.60
C ILE A 2 24.38 -29.83 -8.35
N ALA A 3 24.26 -31.17 -8.39
CA ALA A 3 22.98 -31.85 -8.16
C ALA A 3 22.49 -31.73 -6.70
N ALA A 4 23.42 -31.77 -5.73
CA ALA A 4 23.11 -31.59 -4.32
C ALA A 4 22.63 -30.15 -4.03
N ALA A 5 23.36 -29.14 -4.54
CA ALA A 5 22.97 -27.74 -4.39
C ALA A 5 21.60 -27.42 -5.02
N ARG A 6 21.23 -28.08 -6.13
CA ARG A 6 19.89 -27.96 -6.73
C ARG A 6 18.80 -28.62 -5.89
N ALA A 7 19.10 -29.77 -5.28
CA ALA A 7 18.17 -30.44 -4.38
C ALA A 7 17.94 -29.62 -3.11
N ASP A 8 19.00 -29.04 -2.55
CA ASP A 8 18.92 -28.16 -1.38
C ASP A 8 18.12 -26.87 -1.67
N ALA A 9 18.33 -26.26 -2.85
CA ALA A 9 17.55 -25.10 -3.28
C ALA A 9 16.06 -25.43 -3.47
N ALA A 10 15.75 -26.57 -4.10
CA ALA A 10 14.37 -27.02 -4.28
C ALA A 10 13.68 -27.35 -2.93
N ALA A 11 14.42 -27.93 -1.98
CA ALA A 11 13.92 -28.18 -0.64
C ALA A 11 13.66 -26.88 0.13
N ALA A 12 14.55 -25.89 0.02
CA ALA A 12 14.36 -24.57 0.61
C ALA A 12 13.18 -23.81 -0.01
N GLU A 13 12.98 -23.89 -1.32
CA GLU A 13 11.80 -23.33 -2.00
C GLU A 13 10.51 -24.01 -1.54
N ALA A 14 10.52 -25.34 -1.39
CA ALA A 14 9.36 -26.09 -0.90
C ALA A 14 9.03 -25.75 0.58
N GLU A 15 10.06 -25.60 1.42
CA GLU A 15 9.88 -25.17 2.81
C GLU A 15 9.36 -23.74 2.91
N ALA A 16 9.88 -22.82 2.08
CA ALA A 16 9.40 -21.45 1.98
C ALA A 16 7.94 -21.39 1.51
N ALA A 17 7.58 -22.16 0.48
CA ALA A 17 6.21 -22.24 -0.01
C ALA A 17 5.25 -22.82 1.04
N LYS A 18 5.71 -23.82 1.81
CA LYS A 18 4.93 -24.37 2.92
C LYS A 18 4.74 -23.35 4.05
N ALA A 19 5.80 -22.67 4.45
CA ALA A 19 5.72 -21.62 5.47
C ALA A 19 4.80 -20.46 5.01
N GLU A 20 4.84 -20.10 3.73
CA GLU A 20 3.95 -19.10 3.14
C GLU A 20 2.49 -19.57 3.12
N ALA A 21 2.24 -20.85 2.82
CA ALA A 21 0.91 -21.45 2.90
C ALA A 21 0.38 -21.50 4.34
N ASP A 22 1.23 -21.88 5.31
CA ASP A 22 0.87 -21.92 6.73
C ASP A 22 0.58 -20.52 7.28
N ILE A 23 1.39 -19.51 6.90
CA ILE A 23 1.13 -18.11 7.24
C ILE A 23 -0.13 -17.59 6.56
N ALA A 24 -0.36 -17.97 5.30
CA ALA A 24 -1.57 -17.60 4.57
C ALA A 24 -2.82 -18.21 5.21
N ALA A 25 -2.72 -19.40 5.81
CA ALA A 25 -3.80 -20.07 6.53
C ALA A 25 -4.15 -19.41 7.87
N ILE A 26 -3.23 -18.63 8.46
CA ILE A 26 -3.51 -17.83 9.65
C ILE A 26 -4.43 -16.66 9.26
N GLU A 27 -5.65 -16.67 9.81
CA GLU A 27 -6.58 -15.56 9.67
C GLU A 27 -5.93 -14.29 10.25
N PRO A 28 -5.85 -13.19 9.49
CA PRO A 28 -5.24 -11.97 9.99
C PRO A 28 -6.07 -11.39 11.15
N HIS A 29 -5.49 -10.45 11.88
CA HIS A 29 -6.27 -9.65 12.82
C HIS A 29 -7.52 -9.06 12.12
N PRO A 30 -8.72 -9.05 12.74
CA PRO A 30 -9.97 -8.64 12.08
C PRO A 30 -9.94 -7.24 11.41
N HIS A 31 -9.06 -6.36 11.88
CA HIS A 31 -8.85 -5.02 11.32
C HIS A 31 -7.72 -4.91 10.29
N ALA A 32 -7.00 -5.99 9.97
CA ALA A 32 -5.90 -5.99 9.01
C ALA A 32 -6.34 -5.52 7.62
N HIS A 33 -7.55 -5.88 7.20
CA HIS A 33 -8.17 -5.38 5.96
C HIS A 33 -8.27 -3.85 5.98
N GLY A 34 -8.85 -3.31 7.06
CA GLY A 34 -9.01 -1.87 7.24
C GLY A 34 -7.68 -1.12 7.35
N TYR A 35 -6.67 -1.68 8.01
CA TYR A 35 -5.35 -1.06 8.07
C TYR A 35 -4.64 -1.06 6.72
N THR A 36 -4.82 -2.13 5.94
CA THR A 36 -4.16 -2.26 4.63
C THR A 36 -4.75 -1.27 3.62
N ALA A 37 -6.07 -1.29 3.43
CA ALA A 37 -6.75 -0.33 2.56
C ALA A 37 -6.61 1.11 3.10
N GLY A 38 -6.62 1.28 4.41
CA GLY A 38 -6.46 2.58 5.06
C GLY A 38 -5.10 3.21 4.81
N GLY A 39 -4.03 2.40 4.77
CA GLY A 39 -2.69 2.87 4.40
C GLY A 39 -2.62 3.40 2.96
N ASP A 40 -3.30 2.73 2.03
CA ASP A 40 -3.35 3.17 0.63
C ASP A 40 -4.24 4.43 0.46
N CYS A 41 -5.37 4.48 1.17
CA CYS A 41 -6.21 5.67 1.25
C CYS A 41 -5.42 6.89 1.73
N HIS A 42 -4.66 6.72 2.82
CA HIS A 42 -3.84 7.80 3.36
C HIS A 42 -2.75 8.24 2.37
N TYR A 43 -2.09 7.30 1.70
CA TYR A 43 -1.13 7.62 0.64
C TYR A 43 -1.77 8.41 -0.51
N ALA A 44 -3.04 8.15 -0.82
CA ALA A 44 -3.80 8.84 -1.85
C ALA A 44 -4.42 10.17 -1.40
N GLY A 45 -4.22 10.60 -0.14
CA GLY A 45 -4.77 11.85 0.39
C GLY A 45 -6.21 11.78 0.89
N LEU A 46 -6.79 10.58 0.97
CA LEU A 46 -8.12 10.40 1.56
C LEU A 46 -8.07 10.68 3.08
N GLN A 47 -9.04 11.47 3.55
CA GLN A 47 -9.16 11.92 4.93
C GLN A 47 -10.35 11.27 5.64
N PRO A 48 -10.38 11.25 6.97
CA PRO A 48 -11.53 10.78 7.76
C PRO A 48 -12.89 11.37 7.35
N LYS A 49 -12.92 12.61 6.84
CA LYS A 49 -14.15 13.26 6.35
C LYS A 49 -14.74 12.60 5.10
N HIS A 50 -13.92 11.89 4.30
CA HIS A 50 -14.34 11.29 3.02
C HIS A 50 -15.07 9.95 3.16
N ARG A 51 -15.23 9.40 4.37
CA ARG A 51 -15.70 8.00 4.53
C ARG A 51 -17.10 7.76 3.97
N LEU A 52 -18.06 8.63 4.29
CA LEU A 52 -19.43 8.47 3.81
C LEU A 52 -19.48 8.70 2.30
N ALA A 53 -18.87 9.78 1.81
CA ALA A 53 -18.81 10.04 0.38
C ALA A 53 -18.15 8.90 -0.41
N LEU A 54 -17.08 8.30 0.14
CA LEU A 54 -16.45 7.12 -0.45
C LEU A 54 -17.42 5.93 -0.52
N ALA A 55 -18.17 5.66 0.55
CA ALA A 55 -19.17 4.59 0.53
C ALA A 55 -20.25 4.84 -0.53
N GLY A 56 -20.72 6.07 -0.69
CA GLY A 56 -21.69 6.44 -1.72
C GLY A 56 -21.13 6.23 -3.13
N LEU A 57 -19.91 6.71 -3.39
CA LEU A 57 -19.23 6.50 -4.67
C LEU A 57 -19.06 5.00 -5.00
N LEU A 58 -18.71 4.19 -4.00
CA LEU A 58 -18.51 2.74 -4.16
C LEU A 58 -19.82 1.96 -4.35
N ALA A 59 -20.94 2.47 -3.84
CA ALA A 59 -22.25 1.85 -4.00
C ALA A 59 -22.87 2.06 -5.38
N ARG A 60 -22.42 3.08 -6.11
CA ARG A 60 -22.95 3.38 -7.45
C ARG A 60 -22.53 2.35 -8.51
N PRO A 61 -23.33 2.11 -9.55
CA PRO A 61 -22.96 1.30 -10.70
C PRO A 61 -21.63 1.74 -11.29
N TRP A 62 -20.68 0.82 -11.49
CA TRP A 62 -19.25 1.13 -11.62
C TRP A 62 -18.87 2.06 -12.77
N ARG A 63 -19.60 2.01 -13.89
CA ARG A 63 -19.17 2.59 -15.17
C ARG A 63 -19.00 4.11 -15.11
N PHE A 64 -19.99 4.80 -14.56
CA PHE A 64 -19.97 6.26 -14.42
C PHE A 64 -18.90 6.75 -13.41
N PRO A 65 -18.88 6.31 -12.14
CA PRO A 65 -17.92 6.78 -11.16
C PRO A 65 -16.48 6.39 -11.52
N LEU A 66 -16.24 5.22 -12.14
CA LEU A 66 -14.91 4.86 -12.61
C LEU A 66 -14.44 5.78 -13.76
N ALA A 67 -15.32 6.10 -14.71
CA ALA A 67 -14.99 7.06 -15.76
C ALA A 67 -14.67 8.46 -15.18
N MET A 68 -15.44 8.92 -14.18
CA MET A 68 -15.13 10.19 -13.49
C MET A 68 -13.73 10.18 -12.86
N LEU A 69 -13.37 9.08 -12.19
CA LEU A 69 -12.06 8.92 -11.57
C LEU A 69 -10.93 8.89 -12.61
N GLU A 70 -11.11 8.19 -13.72
CA GLU A 70 -10.13 8.13 -14.82
C GLU A 70 -9.96 9.52 -15.49
N VAL A 71 -11.06 10.25 -15.70
CA VAL A 71 -11.01 11.63 -16.21
C VAL A 71 -10.29 12.56 -15.24
N ALA A 72 -10.61 12.50 -13.94
CA ALA A 72 -9.94 13.31 -12.92
C ALA A 72 -8.45 12.99 -12.82
N LYS A 73 -8.07 11.70 -12.90
CA LYS A 73 -6.67 11.27 -12.95
C LYS A 73 -5.92 11.89 -14.13
N LEU A 74 -6.53 11.93 -15.31
CA LEU A 74 -5.92 12.53 -16.51
C LEU A 74 -5.84 14.06 -16.40
N ARG A 75 -6.94 14.71 -15.97
CA ARG A 75 -7.02 16.18 -15.80
C ARG A 75 -5.92 16.71 -14.89
N GLU A 76 -5.69 16.04 -13.76
CA GLU A 76 -4.70 16.45 -12.76
C GLU A 76 -3.32 15.79 -12.94
N ASN A 77 -3.09 15.07 -14.05
CA ASN A 77 -1.84 14.37 -14.36
C ASN A 77 -1.36 13.45 -13.21
N LEU A 78 -2.28 12.68 -12.62
CA LEU A 78 -2.00 11.80 -11.49
C LEU A 78 -1.39 10.47 -11.97
N ASP A 79 -0.36 10.02 -11.25
CA ASP A 79 0.35 8.75 -11.49
C ASP A 79 -0.41 7.52 -10.97
N TYR A 80 -1.41 7.72 -10.12
CA TYR A 80 -2.12 6.67 -9.40
C TYR A 80 -3.62 7.00 -9.29
N LEU A 81 -4.50 6.09 -9.72
CA LEU A 81 -5.94 6.36 -9.82
C LEU A 81 -6.58 6.68 -8.47
N LEU A 82 -6.15 6.05 -7.37
CA LEU A 82 -6.74 6.31 -6.05
C LEU A 82 -6.56 7.78 -5.61
N LYS A 83 -5.53 8.48 -6.12
CA LYS A 83 -5.32 9.92 -5.83
C LYS A 83 -6.41 10.81 -6.45
N ALA A 84 -7.18 10.29 -7.41
CA ALA A 84 -8.32 11.02 -7.99
C ALA A 84 -9.57 10.97 -7.09
N PHE A 85 -9.63 10.04 -6.12
CA PHE A 85 -10.80 9.89 -5.26
C PHE A 85 -11.08 11.14 -4.42
N PRO A 86 -10.12 11.73 -3.67
CA PRO A 86 -10.39 12.96 -2.93
C PRO A 86 -11.03 14.05 -3.80
N LEU A 87 -10.53 14.25 -5.02
CA LEU A 87 -11.04 15.26 -5.94
C LEU A 87 -12.49 14.98 -6.35
N VAL A 88 -12.79 13.74 -6.74
CA VAL A 88 -14.16 13.35 -7.12
C VAL A 88 -15.12 13.43 -5.94
N LEU A 89 -14.67 13.07 -4.74
CA LEU A 89 -15.48 13.13 -3.53
C LEU A 89 -15.73 14.57 -3.07
N GLU A 90 -14.74 15.47 -3.22
CA GLU A 90 -14.88 16.89 -2.91
C GLU A 90 -15.75 17.61 -3.95
N ASP A 91 -15.63 17.27 -5.24
CA ASP A 91 -16.48 17.81 -6.32
C ASP A 91 -17.94 17.32 -6.21
N GLY A 92 -18.16 16.10 -5.69
CA GLY A 92 -19.50 15.50 -5.57
C GLY A 92 -20.37 16.05 -4.42
N GLY A 93 -19.77 16.81 -3.50
CA GLY A 93 -20.48 17.43 -2.38
C GLY A 93 -21.17 16.45 -1.42
N ASP A 94 -22.20 16.93 -0.72
CA ASP A 94 -22.90 16.18 0.33
C ASP A 94 -23.74 15.00 -0.20
N GLY A 95 -24.10 14.99 -1.49
CA GLY A 95 -24.95 13.95 -2.09
C GLY A 95 -24.34 12.54 -1.99
N PHE A 96 -23.02 12.40 -2.14
CA PHE A 96 -22.37 11.11 -1.92
C PHE A 96 -22.39 10.67 -0.45
N ALA A 97 -22.41 11.60 0.50
CA ALA A 97 -22.40 11.26 1.91
C ALA A 97 -23.72 10.64 2.37
N GLU A 98 -24.86 11.17 1.89
CA GLU A 98 -26.20 10.62 2.15
C GLU A 98 -26.34 9.22 1.54
N GLU A 99 -25.99 9.05 0.27
CA GLU A 99 -25.99 7.74 -0.40
C GLU A 99 -25.08 6.74 0.32
N GLY A 100 -23.92 7.19 0.80
CA GLY A 100 -23.00 6.37 1.55
C GLY A 100 -23.55 5.90 2.89
N ALA A 101 -24.30 6.74 3.61
CA ALA A 101 -24.93 6.35 4.86
C ALA A 101 -25.96 5.22 4.63
N THR A 102 -26.77 5.34 3.58
CA THR A 102 -27.72 4.30 3.15
C THR A 102 -26.99 3.01 2.78
N ALA A 103 -25.98 3.09 1.91
CA ALA A 103 -25.22 1.92 1.45
C ALA A 103 -24.51 1.17 2.59
N LEU A 104 -23.97 1.89 3.58
CA LEU A 104 -23.37 1.26 4.76
C LEU A 104 -24.44 0.54 5.61
N THR A 105 -25.62 1.14 5.77
CA THR A 105 -26.75 0.54 6.50
C THR A 105 -27.23 -0.75 5.84
N GLU A 106 -27.40 -0.75 4.51
CA GLU A 106 -27.75 -1.94 3.72
C GLU A 106 -26.71 -3.06 3.83
N ARG A 107 -25.44 -2.69 4.06
CA ARG A 107 -24.33 -3.62 4.29
C ARG A 107 -24.14 -4.01 5.76
N GLY A 108 -25.10 -3.69 6.62
CA GLY A 108 -25.13 -4.11 8.02
C GLY A 108 -24.32 -3.26 8.99
N GLU A 109 -23.84 -2.08 8.58
CA GLU A 109 -23.19 -1.12 9.47
C GLU A 109 -24.21 -0.13 10.04
N VAL A 110 -24.16 0.10 11.35
CA VAL A 110 -25.08 1.03 12.02
C VAL A 110 -24.56 2.46 11.92
N VAL A 111 -25.02 3.23 10.93
CA VAL A 111 -24.68 4.65 10.76
C VAL A 111 -25.59 5.51 11.66
N ALA A 112 -25.35 5.49 12.98
CA ALA A 112 -26.01 6.39 13.92
C ALA A 112 -25.21 7.71 14.11
N ASP A 113 -25.81 8.71 14.77
CA ASP A 113 -25.18 9.98 15.22
C ASP A 113 -23.79 9.82 15.88
N LEU A 114 -23.48 8.60 16.34
CA LEU A 114 -22.16 8.22 16.84
C LEU A 114 -21.04 8.38 15.79
N PHE A 115 -21.31 8.21 14.48
CA PHE A 115 -20.32 8.41 13.43
C PHE A 115 -19.80 9.86 13.37
N ALA A 116 -20.64 10.84 13.72
CA ALA A 116 -20.26 12.25 13.82
C ALA A 116 -19.40 12.55 15.06
N ARG A 117 -19.51 11.75 16.13
CA ARG A 117 -18.84 12.01 17.43
C ARG A 117 -17.63 11.11 17.69
N LYS A 118 -17.62 9.89 17.16
CA LYS A 118 -16.52 8.91 17.21
C LYS A 118 -16.63 7.97 16.01
N PRO A 119 -15.92 8.22 14.90
CA PRO A 119 -15.94 7.33 13.76
C PRO A 119 -15.24 6.01 14.14
N THR A 120 -16.02 5.00 14.52
CA THR A 120 -15.56 3.62 14.77
C THR A 120 -15.08 2.95 13.48
N LEU A 121 -15.60 3.41 12.32
CA LEU A 121 -15.20 2.91 11.01
C LEU A 121 -13.97 3.67 10.49
N GLY A 122 -12.82 2.99 10.39
CA GLY A 122 -11.66 3.51 9.67
C GLY A 122 -11.95 3.64 8.16
N ILE A 123 -11.30 4.56 7.46
CA ILE A 123 -11.55 4.74 6.01
C ILE A 123 -11.25 3.47 5.20
N GLY A 124 -10.27 2.68 5.61
CA GLY A 124 -9.99 1.38 5.01
C GLY A 124 -11.06 0.31 5.28
N MET A 125 -11.87 0.48 6.32
CA MET A 125 -12.97 -0.45 6.61
C MET A 125 -14.13 -0.29 5.63
N VAL A 126 -14.30 0.88 5.01
CA VAL A 126 -15.28 1.07 3.92
C VAL A 126 -14.99 0.08 2.79
N TRP A 127 -13.74 0.00 2.32
CA TRP A 127 -13.34 -0.96 1.28
C TRP A 127 -13.62 -2.41 1.64
N ARG A 128 -13.43 -2.80 2.92
CA ARG A 128 -13.73 -4.15 3.40
C ARG A 128 -15.21 -4.50 3.22
N LEU A 129 -16.11 -3.54 3.45
CA LEU A 129 -17.57 -3.74 3.27
C LEU A 129 -17.95 -3.94 1.80
N PHE A 130 -17.13 -3.45 0.88
CA PHE A 130 -17.22 -3.71 -0.56
C PHE A 130 -16.33 -4.89 -1.01
N GLY A 131 -15.97 -5.78 -0.07
CA GLY A 131 -15.33 -7.06 -0.36
C GLY A 131 -13.81 -7.06 -0.44
N PHE A 132 -13.13 -5.92 -0.19
CA PHE A 132 -11.67 -5.88 -0.16
C PHE A 132 -11.10 -6.85 0.89
N HIS A 133 -10.11 -7.63 0.47
CA HIS A 133 -9.41 -8.57 1.33
C HIS A 133 -7.91 -8.26 1.41
N HIS A 134 -7.32 -8.37 2.60
CA HIS A 134 -5.91 -8.02 2.82
C HIS A 134 -4.93 -8.92 2.03
N ARG A 135 -5.34 -10.14 1.66
CA ARG A 135 -4.54 -11.03 0.79
C ARG A 135 -4.39 -10.45 -0.61
N ASP A 136 -5.39 -9.71 -1.08
CA ASP A 136 -5.42 -9.10 -2.41
C ASP A 136 -4.69 -7.75 -2.45
N ARG A 137 -4.04 -7.34 -1.35
CA ARG A 137 -3.48 -5.98 -1.19
C ARG A 137 -2.51 -5.56 -2.27
N ILE A 138 -1.74 -6.48 -2.84
CA ILE A 138 -0.74 -6.16 -3.85
C ILE A 138 -1.45 -5.95 -5.19
N ALA A 139 -2.30 -6.89 -5.60
CA ALA A 139 -3.14 -6.74 -6.78
C ALA A 139 -4.05 -5.50 -6.71
N TRP A 140 -4.54 -5.16 -5.51
CA TRP A 140 -5.31 -3.95 -5.24
C TRP A 140 -4.53 -2.67 -5.56
N VAL A 141 -3.28 -2.57 -5.09
CA VAL A 141 -2.38 -1.47 -5.49
C VAL A 141 -2.13 -1.51 -7.00
N GLY A 142 -1.98 -2.71 -7.57
CA GLY A 142 -1.83 -2.91 -9.01
C GLY A 142 -2.99 -2.33 -9.82
N ALA A 143 -4.24 -2.54 -9.39
CA ALA A 143 -5.43 -2.04 -10.09
C ALA A 143 -5.42 -0.53 -10.23
N PHE A 144 -5.08 0.20 -9.16
CA PHE A 144 -5.02 1.66 -9.20
C PHE A 144 -3.76 2.22 -9.87
N ALA A 145 -2.70 1.40 -10.00
CA ALA A 145 -1.49 1.73 -10.76
C ALA A 145 -1.60 1.30 -12.24
N TYR A 146 -2.66 0.59 -12.62
CA TYR A 146 -2.84 0.05 -13.95
C TYR A 146 -2.96 1.16 -14.99
N ARG A 147 -2.13 1.09 -16.04
CA ARG A 147 -2.07 2.11 -17.10
C ARG A 147 -2.94 1.80 -18.31
N GLY A 148 -3.44 0.57 -18.44
CA GLY A 148 -4.23 0.12 -19.58
C GLY A 148 -5.71 0.56 -19.55
N GLY A 149 -6.11 1.40 -18.59
CA GLY A 149 -7.51 1.74 -18.32
C GLY A 149 -8.16 0.68 -17.44
N LEU A 150 -8.51 1.05 -16.21
CA LEU A 150 -9.12 0.12 -15.26
C LEU A 150 -10.54 -0.21 -15.68
N SER A 151 -11.26 0.74 -16.30
CA SER A 151 -12.60 0.53 -16.84
C SER A 151 -12.68 -0.61 -17.86
N GLN A 152 -11.66 -0.76 -18.72
CA GLN A 152 -11.59 -1.87 -19.68
C GLN A 152 -11.42 -3.22 -18.99
N LEU A 153 -10.61 -3.25 -17.92
CA LEU A 153 -10.39 -4.47 -17.14
C LEU A 153 -11.64 -4.88 -16.36
N VAL A 154 -12.37 -3.91 -15.82
CA VAL A 154 -13.66 -4.14 -15.14
C VAL A 154 -14.71 -4.67 -16.12
N ASP A 155 -14.84 -4.09 -17.32
CA ASP A 155 -15.80 -4.54 -18.35
C ASP A 155 -15.53 -5.98 -18.81
N GLY A 156 -14.27 -6.43 -18.75
CA GLY A 156 -13.85 -7.81 -19.06
C GLY A 156 -13.91 -8.80 -17.89
N THR A 157 -14.32 -8.37 -16.70
CA THR A 157 -14.36 -9.22 -15.50
C THR A 157 -15.64 -10.06 -15.48
N ALA A 158 -15.49 -11.39 -15.41
CA ALA A 158 -16.63 -12.30 -15.37
C ALA A 158 -17.52 -12.05 -14.15
N GLY A 159 -18.84 -11.98 -14.37
CA GLY A 159 -19.83 -11.73 -13.31
C GLY A 159 -19.96 -10.28 -12.87
N VAL A 160 -19.27 -9.35 -13.53
CA VAL A 160 -19.49 -7.90 -13.38
C VAL A 160 -20.36 -7.43 -14.55
N ASP A 161 -21.51 -6.86 -14.24
CA ASP A 161 -22.38 -6.19 -15.20
C ASP A 161 -22.37 -4.67 -15.00
N ARG A 162 -23.18 -3.93 -15.76
CA ARG A 162 -23.21 -2.46 -15.70
C ARG A 162 -23.82 -1.91 -14.41
N GLU A 163 -24.66 -2.68 -13.74
CA GLU A 163 -25.37 -2.28 -12.52
C GLU A 163 -24.58 -2.67 -11.26
N THR A 164 -23.56 -3.50 -11.41
CA THR A 164 -22.68 -3.92 -10.31
C THR A 164 -22.02 -2.69 -9.68
N ALA A 165 -22.13 -2.59 -8.35
CA ALA A 165 -21.56 -1.48 -7.60
C ALA A 165 -20.04 -1.37 -7.83
N LEU A 166 -19.51 -0.15 -7.87
CA LEU A 166 -18.09 0.12 -8.12
C LEU A 166 -17.19 -0.66 -7.17
N GLY A 167 -17.48 -0.64 -5.87
CA GLY A 167 -16.68 -1.34 -4.87
C GLY A 167 -16.62 -2.84 -5.10
N ASP A 168 -17.76 -3.47 -5.40
CA ASP A 168 -17.84 -4.90 -5.66
C ASP A 168 -17.17 -5.27 -6.98
N SER A 169 -17.33 -4.43 -8.01
CA SER A 169 -16.68 -4.57 -9.33
C SER A 169 -15.16 -4.53 -9.21
N LEU A 170 -14.61 -3.57 -8.45
CA LEU A 170 -13.18 -3.47 -8.20
C LEU A 170 -12.64 -4.71 -7.46
N THR A 171 -13.36 -5.18 -6.45
CA THR A 171 -13.00 -6.41 -5.73
C THR A 171 -13.00 -7.64 -6.64
N ALA A 172 -14.04 -7.80 -7.45
CA ALA A 172 -14.14 -8.92 -8.40
C ALA A 172 -13.03 -8.86 -9.45
N THR A 173 -12.74 -7.66 -9.97
CA THR A 173 -11.67 -7.41 -10.95
C THR A 173 -10.30 -7.77 -10.36
N VAL A 174 -10.02 -7.31 -9.14
CA VAL A 174 -8.74 -7.58 -8.46
C VAL A 174 -8.54 -9.07 -8.23
N LYS A 175 -9.58 -9.80 -7.82
CA LYS A 175 -9.50 -11.26 -7.63
C LYS A 175 -9.29 -11.99 -8.95
N THR A 176 -10.06 -11.64 -9.97
CA THR A 176 -10.02 -12.30 -11.29
C THR A 176 -8.68 -12.06 -12.00
N HIS A 177 -8.15 -10.85 -11.89
CA HIS A 177 -6.95 -10.40 -12.62
C HIS A 177 -5.70 -10.32 -11.73
N ALA A 178 -5.70 -10.98 -10.57
CA ALA A 178 -4.60 -10.90 -9.61
C ALA A 178 -3.23 -11.22 -10.21
N THR A 179 -3.15 -12.15 -11.17
CA THR A 179 -1.91 -12.56 -11.83
C THR A 179 -1.25 -11.41 -12.61
N ILE A 180 -2.04 -10.57 -13.29
CA ILE A 180 -1.51 -9.43 -14.05
C ILE A 180 -1.32 -8.18 -13.17
N LEU A 181 -2.15 -8.03 -12.13
CA LEU A 181 -2.14 -6.85 -11.26
C LEU A 181 -1.06 -6.92 -10.19
N THR A 182 -0.73 -8.11 -9.68
CA THR A 182 0.24 -8.28 -8.60
C THR A 182 1.62 -7.74 -8.96
N PRO A 183 2.24 -8.08 -10.13
CA PRO A 183 3.54 -7.53 -10.50
C PRO A 183 3.54 -5.99 -10.60
N ILE A 184 2.45 -5.40 -11.10
CA ILE A 184 2.27 -3.95 -11.19
C ILE A 184 2.20 -3.32 -9.79
N GLY A 185 1.46 -3.97 -8.88
CA GLY A 185 1.36 -3.55 -7.49
C GLY A 185 2.70 -3.60 -6.76
N GLU A 186 3.52 -4.64 -6.98
CA GLU A 186 4.86 -4.73 -6.42
C GLU A 186 5.78 -3.61 -6.90
N GLN A 187 5.76 -3.35 -8.21
CA GLN A 187 6.52 -2.25 -8.82
C GLN A 187 6.10 -0.91 -8.22
N GLU A 188 4.80 -0.64 -8.10
CA GLU A 188 4.31 0.61 -7.52
C GLU A 188 4.66 0.72 -6.02
N LEU A 189 4.53 -0.36 -5.24
CA LEU A 189 4.96 -0.37 -3.84
C LEU A 189 6.46 -0.12 -3.69
N HIS A 190 7.28 -0.62 -4.62
CA HIS A 190 8.71 -0.32 -4.69
C HIS A 190 8.96 1.15 -5.03
N ALA A 191 8.31 1.68 -6.06
CA ALA A 191 8.42 3.07 -6.46
C ALA A 191 8.01 4.03 -5.32
N ARG A 192 6.92 3.73 -4.60
CA ARG A 192 6.51 4.48 -3.39
C ARG A 192 7.55 4.44 -2.28
N ALA A 193 8.16 3.28 -2.06
CA ALA A 193 9.20 3.16 -1.06
C ALA A 193 10.42 4.01 -1.46
N ALA A 194 10.80 3.99 -2.75
CA ALA A 194 11.90 4.81 -3.27
C ALA A 194 11.61 6.30 -3.14
N ARG A 195 10.41 6.76 -3.51
CA ARG A 195 9.98 8.17 -3.32
C ARG A 195 10.07 8.62 -1.87
N ARG A 196 9.56 7.80 -0.93
CA ARG A 196 9.64 8.11 0.51
C ARG A 196 11.08 8.11 1.03
N ASP A 197 11.91 7.22 0.53
CA ASP A 197 13.33 7.18 0.89
C ASP A 197 14.05 8.44 0.39
N ALA A 198 13.87 8.80 -0.89
CA ALA A 198 14.41 10.02 -1.48
C ALA A 198 13.95 11.27 -0.73
N GLN A 199 12.67 11.37 -0.35
CA GLN A 199 12.17 12.49 0.45
C GLN A 199 12.85 12.56 1.83
N ARG A 200 13.03 11.42 2.50
CA ARG A 200 13.74 11.38 3.79
C ARG A 200 15.21 11.76 3.64
N GLN A 201 15.88 11.31 2.59
CA GLN A 201 17.27 11.69 2.30
C GLN A 201 17.39 13.18 2.00
N ALA A 202 16.45 13.76 1.24
CA ALA A 202 16.40 15.20 0.99
C ALA A 202 16.18 16.00 2.30
N SER A 203 15.21 15.61 3.12
CA SER A 203 14.98 16.24 4.43
C SER A 203 16.19 16.09 5.37
N TRP A 204 16.88 14.96 5.34
CA TRP A 204 18.10 14.77 6.11
C TRP A 204 19.22 15.66 5.59
N SER A 205 19.40 15.75 4.27
CA SER A 205 20.44 16.58 3.63
C SER A 205 20.27 18.08 3.92
N SER A 206 19.04 18.55 4.17
CA SER A 206 18.79 19.93 4.60
C SER A 206 19.14 20.24 6.07
N VAL A 207 19.46 19.21 6.87
CA VAL A 207 19.91 19.40 8.26
C VAL A 207 21.35 19.94 8.25
N PRO A 208 21.68 20.95 9.08
CA PRO A 208 23.03 21.52 9.15
C PRO A 208 24.10 20.44 9.29
N GLU A 209 25.18 20.58 8.53
CA GLU A 209 26.27 19.59 8.46
C GLU A 209 26.86 19.29 9.85
N ALA A 210 27.15 20.32 10.65
CA ALA A 210 27.65 20.14 12.02
C ALA A 210 26.71 19.28 12.89
N TYR A 211 25.39 19.37 12.70
CA TYR A 211 24.45 18.50 13.40
C TYR A 211 24.41 17.09 12.81
N ARG A 212 24.54 16.93 11.49
CA ARG A 212 24.62 15.61 10.86
C ARG A 212 25.87 14.84 11.29
N GLU A 213 27.03 15.51 11.32
CA GLU A 213 28.32 14.88 11.61
C GLU A 213 28.56 14.72 13.11
N ASN A 214 28.19 15.71 13.92
CA ASN A 214 28.58 15.78 15.33
C ASN A 214 27.40 16.05 16.29
N GLY A 215 26.17 15.93 15.81
CA GLY A 215 25.00 16.25 16.60
C GLY A 215 24.73 15.26 17.76
N PRO A 216 24.02 15.70 18.81
CA PRO A 216 23.73 14.89 20.00
C PRO A 216 22.85 13.67 19.70
N TRP A 217 22.27 13.58 18.50
CA TRP A 217 21.52 12.40 18.08
C TRP A 217 22.42 11.17 17.94
N ARG A 218 23.71 11.34 17.62
CA ARG A 218 24.65 10.24 17.41
C ARG A 218 24.83 9.41 18.68
N GLU A 219 24.84 10.07 19.83
CA GLU A 219 25.02 9.47 21.16
C GLU A 219 23.79 8.75 21.71
N ARG A 220 22.63 8.92 21.06
CA ARG A 220 21.39 8.28 21.52
C ARG A 220 21.40 6.79 21.23
N ALA A 221 20.51 6.04 21.89
CA ALA A 221 20.25 4.66 21.50
C ALA A 221 19.69 4.57 20.07
N SER A 222 20.08 3.51 19.37
CA SER A 222 19.58 3.18 18.03
C SER A 222 18.06 3.02 18.03
N THR A 223 17.43 3.45 16.93
CA THR A 223 15.98 3.34 16.78
C THR A 223 15.56 1.92 16.42
N LYS A 224 14.29 1.56 16.65
CA LYS A 224 13.71 0.29 16.16
C LYS A 224 13.88 0.15 14.64
N GLY A 225 13.75 1.25 13.91
CA GLY A 225 13.93 1.28 12.46
C GLY A 225 15.36 0.94 12.03
N GLN A 226 16.37 1.52 12.69
CA GLN A 226 17.78 1.19 12.42
C GLN A 226 18.09 -0.26 12.76
N ARG A 227 17.65 -0.77 13.92
CA ARG A 227 17.84 -2.18 14.27
C ARG A 227 17.22 -3.12 13.24
N HIS A 228 16.00 -2.81 12.78
CA HIS A 228 15.37 -3.58 11.72
C HIS A 228 16.14 -3.50 10.41
N MET A 229 16.64 -2.32 10.03
CA MET A 229 17.46 -2.14 8.84
C MET A 229 18.75 -2.94 8.92
N MET A 230 19.42 -2.94 10.07
CA MET A 230 20.66 -3.70 10.28
C MET A 230 20.47 -5.19 10.04
N ARG A 231 19.41 -5.79 10.62
CA ARG A 231 19.04 -7.19 10.37
C ARG A 231 18.76 -7.48 8.89
N ARG A 232 18.14 -6.53 8.18
CA ARG A 232 17.88 -6.69 6.74
C ARG A 232 19.17 -6.62 5.92
N VAL A 233 20.11 -5.75 6.29
CA VAL A 233 21.42 -5.65 5.64
C VAL A 233 22.24 -6.91 5.90
N GLU A 234 22.29 -7.40 7.14
CA GLU A 234 22.92 -8.67 7.51
C GLU A 234 22.36 -9.82 6.68
N ALA A 235 21.03 -10.00 6.67
CA ALA A 235 20.40 -11.09 5.92
C ALA A 235 20.61 -10.98 4.39
N ALA A 236 20.60 -9.75 3.85
CA ALA A 236 20.74 -9.56 2.40
C ALA A 236 22.21 -9.58 1.92
N ARG A 237 23.18 -9.29 2.79
CA ARG A 237 24.59 -9.08 2.41
C ARG A 237 25.58 -9.98 3.14
N GLY A 238 25.12 -10.82 4.07
CA GLY A 238 25.97 -11.72 4.85
C GLY A 238 26.97 -11.00 5.76
N LEU A 239 26.66 -9.77 6.18
CA LEU A 239 27.55 -8.96 7.03
C LEU A 239 27.26 -9.23 8.52
N PRO A 240 28.28 -9.36 9.38
CA PRO A 240 28.07 -9.60 10.79
C PRO A 240 27.31 -8.44 11.43
N MET A 241 26.28 -8.74 12.23
CA MET A 241 25.62 -7.73 13.04
C MET A 241 26.61 -7.14 14.05
N ILE A 242 26.82 -5.82 13.98
CA ILE A 242 27.58 -5.12 15.03
C ILE A 242 26.82 -5.15 16.35
N GLU A 243 27.55 -5.05 17.45
CA GLU A 243 26.96 -4.79 18.74
C GLU A 243 26.12 -3.51 18.67
N ILE A 244 24.90 -3.56 19.21
CA ILE A 244 23.96 -2.44 19.15
C ILE A 244 24.46 -1.35 20.09
N GLY A 245 25.30 -0.47 19.56
CA GLY A 245 25.85 0.69 20.25
C GLY A 245 25.01 1.95 20.05
N ARG A 246 25.70 3.04 19.73
CA ARG A 246 25.08 4.36 19.58
C ARG A 246 24.41 4.49 18.20
N ARG A 247 23.47 5.44 18.12
CA ARG A 247 22.67 5.71 16.92
C ARG A 247 23.53 6.15 15.75
N GLY A 248 24.60 6.91 16.01
CA GLY A 248 25.58 7.35 15.01
C GLY A 248 26.29 6.16 14.37
N ASP A 249 26.88 5.30 15.19
CA ASP A 249 27.60 4.09 14.75
C ASP A 249 26.70 3.16 13.93
N SER A 250 25.44 2.98 14.37
CA SER A 250 24.45 2.21 13.61
C SER A 250 24.11 2.86 12.27
N SER A 251 24.06 4.20 12.22
CA SER A 251 23.80 4.94 10.97
C SER A 251 24.96 4.79 9.98
N GLU A 252 26.20 4.91 10.45
CA GLU A 252 27.41 4.74 9.64
C GLU A 252 27.55 3.31 9.14
N TRP A 253 27.31 2.33 10.02
CA TRP A 253 27.33 0.92 9.61
C TRP A 253 26.29 0.64 8.51
N ILE A 254 25.07 1.18 8.62
CA ILE A 254 24.05 1.03 7.57
C ILE A 254 24.49 1.74 6.28
N ALA A 255 25.09 2.92 6.36
CA ALA A 255 25.55 3.68 5.19
C ALA A 255 26.72 2.99 4.46
N ASN A 256 27.76 2.60 5.20
CA ASN A 256 28.88 1.78 4.70
C ASN A 256 28.40 0.42 4.19
N ALA A 257 27.35 -0.07 4.84
CA ALA A 257 26.42 -1.10 4.42
C ALA A 257 25.93 -1.01 2.97
N GLY A 258 25.99 0.16 2.33
CA GLY A 258 25.31 0.48 1.08
C GLY A 258 23.81 0.77 1.26
N GLY A 259 23.38 1.12 2.48
CA GLY A 259 22.02 1.54 2.78
C GLY A 259 20.97 0.42 2.72
N ASN A 260 19.72 0.83 2.50
CA ASN A 260 18.57 -0.08 2.50
C ASN A 260 18.67 -1.08 1.32
N PRO A 261 18.80 -2.40 1.58
CA PRO A 261 19.02 -3.39 0.54
C PRO A 261 17.82 -3.56 -0.43
N ARG A 262 16.66 -2.98 -0.10
CA ARG A 262 15.50 -2.91 -1.01
C ARG A 262 15.80 -2.10 -2.27
N PHE A 263 16.67 -1.10 -2.17
CA PHE A 263 17.09 -0.26 -3.28
C PHE A 263 18.46 -0.76 -3.69
N ARG A 264 18.57 -1.36 -4.89
CA ARG A 264 19.89 -1.76 -5.41
C ARG A 264 20.76 -0.49 -5.46
N PRO A 265 22.07 -0.58 -5.13
CA PRO A 265 22.97 0.52 -5.43
C PRO A 265 22.89 0.80 -6.93
N PHE A 266 22.80 2.08 -7.30
CA PHE A 266 22.93 2.49 -8.69
C PHE A 266 24.27 1.98 -9.20
N THR A 267 24.27 1.05 -10.15
CA THR A 267 25.45 0.78 -10.97
C THR A 267 25.62 1.99 -11.89
N GLU A 268 26.83 2.53 -11.99
CA GLU A 268 27.16 3.73 -12.79
C GLU A 268 26.74 3.64 -14.26
N GLU A 269 26.45 2.43 -14.77
CA GLU A 269 25.90 2.18 -16.12
C GLU A 269 24.44 2.65 -16.34
N GLN A 270 23.76 3.18 -15.31
CA GLN A 270 22.38 3.66 -15.42
C GLN A 270 22.23 5.19 -15.23
N ARG A 271 23.32 5.96 -15.38
CA ARG A 271 23.30 7.43 -15.43
C ARG A 271 23.36 7.96 -16.85
#